data_AF-A0A7J6PNZ0-F1
#
_entry.id   AF-A0A7J6PNZ0-F1
#
_cell.length_a   1.000
_cell.length_b   1.000
_cell.length_c   1.000
_cell.angle_alpha   90.00
_cell.angle_beta   90.00
_cell.angle_gamma   90.00
#
_symmetry.space_group_name_H-M   'P 1'
#
loop_
_entity.id
_entity.type
_entity.pdbx_description
1 polymer ?
#
loop_
_entity_poly.entity_id
_entity_poly.type
_entity_poly.pdbx_seq_one_letter_code
_entity_poly.pdbx_strand_id
1 'polypeptide(L)'
;VVLVDKKPGEPLGNVEQMPDAAIRKRFRVTVDCRRLNSMKLAVVPGGDSVPSPFTTQNQQNALCILLSWPLCYRKVYFKVDLEDAFSSVLLPEGMLSYFTGWRFSPIIFTRCMDHYLREDDVLGGASCEQDAISGRRLVTTVGRRHHFIVSEEKSEVGVRVTFCGLICQGLEVSPAVRITAP
;
A
#
# COMPACT_ATOMS: atom_id res chain seq x y z
N VAL A 1 6.29 4.92 -22.00
CA VAL A 1 5.12 5.37 -21.22
C VAL A 1 3.88 4.81 -21.90
N VAL A 2 2.94 4.26 -21.15
CA VAL A 2 1.70 3.65 -21.65
C VAL A 2 0.51 4.19 -20.86
N LEU A 3 -0.64 4.27 -21.53
CA LEU A 3 -1.92 4.58 -20.90
C LEU A 3 -2.60 3.27 -20.51
N VAL A 4 -2.89 3.13 -19.22
CA VAL A 4 -3.62 1.98 -18.68
C VAL A 4 -5.05 2.41 -18.40
N ASP A 5 -6.00 1.68 -18.97
CA ASP A 5 -7.41 1.84 -18.65
C ASP A 5 -7.69 1.30 -17.23
N LYS A 6 -8.23 2.15 -16.36
CA LYS A 6 -8.59 1.78 -14.98
C LYS A 6 -9.84 0.88 -14.93
N LYS A 7 -10.57 0.76 -16.04
CA LYS A 7 -11.84 0.03 -16.13
C LYS A 7 -11.89 -0.88 -17.37
N PRO A 8 -10.98 -1.86 -17.47
CA PRO A 8 -10.92 -2.75 -18.62
C PRO A 8 -12.25 -3.49 -18.81
N GLY A 9 -12.82 -3.44 -20.02
CA GLY A 9 -14.07 -4.11 -20.39
C GLY A 9 -15.31 -3.22 -20.44
N GLU A 10 -15.29 -2.03 -19.85
CA GLU A 10 -16.35 -1.04 -20.08
C GLU A 10 -16.14 -0.36 -21.45
N PRO A 11 -17.21 -0.09 -22.24
CA PRO A 11 -17.10 0.60 -23.52
C PRO A 11 -16.43 1.97 -23.34
N LEU A 12 -15.41 2.25 -24.13
CA LEU A 12 -14.65 3.50 -24.05
C LEU A 12 -15.40 4.71 -24.62
N GLY A 13 -16.49 4.48 -25.36
CA GLY A 13 -17.17 5.54 -26.10
C GLY A 13 -16.25 6.20 -27.14
N ASN A 14 -16.56 7.43 -27.53
CA ASN A 14 -15.69 8.20 -28.42
C ASN A 14 -14.56 8.88 -27.62
N VAL A 15 -13.37 8.27 -27.67
CA VAL A 15 -12.19 8.74 -26.92
C VAL A 15 -11.73 10.12 -27.39
N GLU A 16 -11.91 10.46 -28.67
CA GLU A 16 -11.45 11.75 -29.24
C GLU A 16 -12.26 12.94 -28.73
N GLN A 17 -13.48 12.70 -28.23
CA GLN A 17 -14.35 13.73 -27.67
C GLN A 17 -14.36 13.72 -26.13
N MET A 18 -13.53 12.88 -25.52
CA MET A 18 -13.51 12.74 -24.07
C MET A 18 -12.80 13.95 -23.44
N PRO A 19 -13.45 14.69 -22.51
CA PRO A 19 -12.80 15.80 -21.83
C PRO A 19 -11.60 15.33 -21.00
N ASP A 20 -10.58 16.17 -20.83
CA ASP A 20 -9.37 15.88 -20.05
C ASP A 20 -9.65 15.33 -18.65
N ALA A 21 -10.67 15.87 -17.96
CA ALA A 21 -11.07 15.40 -16.64
C ALA A 21 -11.58 13.95 -16.67
N ALA A 22 -12.31 13.57 -17.72
CA ALA A 22 -12.78 12.21 -17.94
C ALA A 22 -11.62 11.28 -18.35
N ILE A 23 -10.68 11.75 -19.17
CA ILE A 23 -9.46 11.01 -19.53
C ILE A 23 -8.63 10.70 -18.29
N ARG A 24 -8.36 11.69 -17.42
CA ARG A 24 -7.60 11.48 -16.16
C ARG A 24 -8.33 10.53 -15.20
N LYS A 25 -9.66 10.54 -15.20
CA LYS A 25 -10.48 9.62 -14.40
C LYS A 25 -10.44 8.20 -14.96
N ARG A 26 -10.45 8.02 -16.28
CA ARG A 26 -10.51 6.72 -16.97
C ARG A 26 -9.15 6.05 -17.12
N PHE A 27 -8.11 6.83 -17.41
CA PHE A 27 -6.80 6.32 -17.73
C PHE A 27 -5.76 6.74 -16.68
N ARG A 28 -4.72 5.94 -16.56
CA ARG A 28 -3.50 6.25 -15.80
C ARG A 28 -2.31 6.17 -16.74
N VAL A 29 -1.47 7.19 -16.71
CA VAL A 29 -0.16 7.15 -17.37
C VAL A 29 0.80 6.34 -16.49
N THR A 30 1.47 5.35 -17.06
CA THR A 30 2.48 4.53 -16.37
C THR A 30 3.65 4.19 -17.31
N VAL A 31 4.70 3.58 -16.78
CA VAL A 31 5.85 3.13 -17.56
C VAL A 31 5.73 1.63 -17.82
N ASP A 32 5.86 1.22 -19.08
CA ASP A 32 5.88 -0.20 -19.43
C ASP A 32 7.20 -0.83 -18.96
N CYS A 33 7.13 -1.46 -17.80
CA CYS A 33 8.27 -2.13 -17.17
C CYS A 33 8.40 -3.60 -17.59
N ARG A 34 7.65 -4.11 -18.58
CA ARG A 34 7.71 -5.56 -18.94
C ARG A 34 9.10 -6.03 -19.33
N ARG A 35 9.81 -5.27 -20.16
CA ARG A 35 11.21 -5.57 -20.56
C ARG A 35 12.17 -5.49 -19.37
N LEU A 36 11.94 -4.54 -18.47
CA LEU A 36 12.71 -4.41 -17.23
C LEU A 36 12.45 -5.59 -16.29
N ASN A 37 11.20 -6.04 -16.19
CA ASN A 37 10.77 -7.17 -15.37
C ASN A 37 11.24 -8.52 -15.91
N SER A 38 11.53 -8.65 -17.21
CA SER A 38 12.16 -9.84 -17.78
C SER A 38 13.66 -9.95 -17.46
N MET A 39 14.30 -8.88 -16.97
CA MET A 39 15.70 -8.93 -16.58
C MET A 39 15.88 -9.60 -15.20
N LYS A 40 16.94 -10.37 -15.06
CA LYS A 40 17.35 -10.99 -13.78
C LYS A 40 18.40 -10.10 -13.12
N LEU A 41 18.29 -9.89 -11.82
CA LEU A 41 19.36 -9.29 -11.04
C LEU A 41 20.56 -10.24 -11.07
N ALA A 42 21.71 -9.74 -11.50
CA ALA A 42 22.95 -10.49 -11.38
C ALA A 42 23.30 -10.57 -9.89
N VAL A 43 23.42 -11.80 -9.36
CA VAL A 43 23.89 -12.00 -7.99
C VAL A 43 25.38 -11.67 -7.98
N VAL A 44 25.77 -10.63 -7.23
CA VAL A 44 27.18 -10.39 -6.92
C VAL A 44 27.60 -11.47 -5.93
N PRO A 45 28.66 -12.27 -6.20
CA PRO A 45 29.10 -13.31 -5.29
C PRO A 45 29.48 -12.68 -3.93
N GLY A 46 28.85 -13.13 -2.84
CA GLY A 46 29.14 -12.67 -1.46
C GLY A 46 28.04 -11.84 -0.78
N GLY A 47 26.91 -11.57 -1.44
CA GLY A 47 25.75 -10.94 -0.80
C GLY A 47 24.78 -11.97 -0.24
N ASP A 48 24.76 -12.16 1.08
CA ASP A 48 23.77 -13.00 1.75
C ASP A 48 22.34 -12.48 1.51
N SER A 49 21.44 -13.42 1.25
CA SER A 49 19.98 -13.29 1.04
C SER A 49 19.51 -12.83 -0.35
N VAL A 50 19.23 -13.83 -1.20
CA VAL A 50 18.25 -13.72 -2.28
C VAL A 50 16.89 -13.36 -1.63
N PRO A 51 16.29 -12.20 -1.94
CA PRO A 51 14.97 -11.88 -1.40
C PRO A 51 13.95 -12.87 -1.97
N SER A 52 13.15 -13.46 -1.07
CA SER A 52 12.03 -14.33 -1.45
C SER A 52 11.13 -13.58 -2.44
N PRO A 53 10.77 -14.17 -3.59
CA PRO A 53 9.95 -13.52 -4.62
C PRO A 53 8.48 -13.31 -4.20
N PHE A 54 8.14 -13.60 -2.94
CA PHE A 54 6.78 -13.60 -2.40
C PHE A 54 6.55 -12.45 -1.42
N THR A 55 6.78 -11.21 -1.84
CA THR A 55 6.13 -10.04 -1.20
C THR A 55 4.81 -9.77 -1.91
N THR A 56 3.91 -10.76 -1.87
CA THR A 56 2.49 -10.56 -2.21
C THR A 56 1.76 -10.29 -0.91
N GLN A 57 1.00 -9.18 -0.87
CA GLN A 57 -0.05 -8.88 0.10
C GLN A 57 -0.83 -10.18 0.43
N ASN A 58 -0.43 -10.87 1.49
CA ASN A 58 -1.08 -12.11 1.88
C ASN A 58 -2.04 -11.76 3.00
N GLN A 59 -3.33 -11.65 2.66
CA GLN A 59 -4.41 -11.45 3.61
C GLN A 59 -4.34 -12.44 4.78
N GLN A 60 -3.88 -13.67 4.53
CA GLN A 60 -3.69 -14.68 5.57
C GLN A 60 -2.58 -14.30 6.56
N ASN A 61 -1.47 -13.72 6.09
CA ASN A 61 -0.39 -13.28 6.98
C ASN A 61 -0.84 -12.09 7.84
N ALA A 62 -1.50 -11.11 7.22
CA ALA A 62 -2.08 -9.97 7.94
C ALA A 62 -3.10 -10.43 9.00
N LEU A 63 -3.95 -11.39 8.64
CA LEU A 63 -4.92 -12.00 9.56
C LEU A 63 -4.23 -12.70 10.73
N CYS A 64 -3.21 -13.53 10.48
CA CYS A 64 -2.44 -14.21 11.53
C CYS A 64 -1.78 -13.22 12.50
N ILE A 65 -1.20 -12.13 11.98
CA ILE A 65 -0.60 -11.07 12.80
C ILE A 65 -1.67 -10.41 13.66
N LEU A 66 -2.81 -10.02 13.08
CA LEU A 66 -3.88 -9.34 13.81
C LEU A 66 -4.52 -10.23 14.88
N LEU A 67 -4.70 -11.52 14.60
CA LEU A 67 -5.23 -12.47 15.57
C LEU A 67 -4.24 -12.73 16.72
N SER A 68 -2.94 -12.53 16.50
CA SER A 68 -1.91 -12.62 17.55
C SER A 68 -1.88 -11.42 18.50
N TRP A 69 -2.54 -10.31 18.15
CA TRP A 69 -2.56 -9.12 19.00
C TRP A 69 -3.32 -9.39 20.31
N PRO A 70 -2.83 -8.84 21.44
CA PRO A 70 -3.58 -8.86 22.70
C PRO A 70 -5.01 -8.30 22.50
N LEU A 71 -6.00 -8.96 23.10
CA LEU A 71 -7.42 -8.56 22.98
C LEU A 71 -7.66 -7.12 23.44
N CYS A 72 -6.86 -6.64 24.40
CA CYS A 72 -6.96 -5.26 24.88
C CYS A 72 -6.62 -4.22 23.82
N TYR A 73 -5.85 -4.55 22.79
CA TYR A 73 -5.53 -3.65 21.67
C TYR A 73 -6.43 -3.83 20.45
N ARG A 74 -7.39 -4.77 20.52
CA ARG A 74 -8.36 -5.03 19.47
C ARG A 74 -9.72 -4.42 19.78
N LYS A 75 -9.77 -3.28 20.47
CA LYS A 75 -11.05 -2.61 20.78
C LYS A 75 -11.34 -1.47 19.82
N VAL A 76 -10.32 -0.67 19.56
CA VAL A 76 -10.36 0.45 18.62
C VAL A 76 -9.12 0.39 17.75
N TYR A 77 -9.26 0.70 16.46
CA TYR A 77 -8.18 0.66 15.49
C TYR A 77 -7.90 2.06 14.95
N PHE A 78 -6.68 2.26 14.45
CA PHE A 78 -6.35 3.38 13.58
C PHE A 78 -5.58 2.90 12.36
N LYS A 79 -5.85 3.51 11.21
CA LYS A 79 -5.10 3.32 9.97
C LYS A 79 -4.50 4.64 9.53
N VAL A 80 -3.23 4.62 9.13
CA VAL A 80 -2.55 5.73 8.46
C VAL A 80 -2.22 5.30 7.03
N ASP A 81 -2.78 6.02 6.06
CA ASP A 81 -2.52 5.81 4.63
C ASP A 81 -1.34 6.70 4.21
N LEU A 82 -0.29 6.07 3.68
CA LEU A 82 0.90 6.73 3.15
C LEU A 82 0.74 6.89 1.64
N GLU A 83 0.49 8.12 1.20
CA GLU A 83 0.30 8.44 -0.21
C GLU A 83 1.61 8.33 -0.99
N ASP A 84 1.52 7.66 -2.15
CA ASP A 84 2.64 7.46 -3.07
C ASP A 84 3.93 7.03 -2.35
N ALA A 85 3.84 6.09 -1.39
CA ALA A 85 4.98 5.71 -0.55
C ALA A 85 6.22 5.28 -1.37
N PHE A 86 6.02 4.69 -2.56
CA PHE A 86 7.09 4.40 -3.51
C PHE A 86 7.87 5.65 -3.97
N SER A 87 7.22 6.81 -4.07
CA SER A 87 7.86 8.08 -4.42
C SER A 87 8.67 8.68 -3.28
N SER A 88 8.40 8.28 -2.02
CA SER A 88 9.13 8.71 -0.84
C SER A 88 10.48 7.99 -0.67
N VAL A 89 10.74 6.93 -1.45
CA VAL A 89 12.04 6.26 -1.47
C VAL A 89 13.01 7.11 -2.30
N LEU A 90 14.09 7.59 -1.66
CA LEU A 90 15.20 8.22 -2.34
C LEU A 90 15.90 7.19 -3.23
N LEU A 91 15.69 7.30 -4.54
CA LEU A 91 16.32 6.46 -5.54
C LEU A 91 17.38 7.25 -6.31
N PRO A 92 18.42 6.57 -6.83
CA PRO A 92 19.36 7.19 -7.77
C PRO A 92 18.63 7.85 -8.94
N GLU A 93 19.19 8.95 -9.43
CA GLU A 93 18.63 9.72 -10.55
C GLU A 93 18.36 8.80 -11.75
N GLY A 94 17.13 8.87 -12.30
CA GLY A 94 16.69 8.01 -13.41
C GLY A 94 16.02 6.69 -13.02
N MET A 95 16.08 6.23 -11.76
CA MET A 95 15.37 5.01 -11.32
C MET A 95 13.92 5.25 -10.89
N LEU A 96 13.59 6.46 -10.44
CA LEU A 96 12.26 6.82 -9.93
C LEU A 96 11.14 6.57 -10.94
N SER A 97 11.40 6.81 -12.22
CA SER A 97 10.43 6.64 -13.31
C SER A 97 10.05 5.18 -13.57
N TYR A 98 10.91 4.22 -13.22
CA TYR A 98 10.64 2.79 -13.37
C TYR A 98 10.16 2.12 -12.08
N PHE A 99 10.37 2.79 -10.94
CA PHE A 99 10.04 2.23 -9.63
C PHE A 99 8.54 1.92 -9.50
N THR A 100 7.67 2.75 -10.09
CA THR A 100 6.22 2.47 -10.18
C THR A 100 5.91 1.52 -11.34
N GLY A 101 6.22 0.22 -11.16
CA GLY A 101 5.95 -0.84 -12.15
C GLY A 101 7.04 -1.90 -12.27
N TRP A 102 8.22 -1.65 -11.69
CA TRP A 102 9.29 -2.64 -11.60
C TRP A 102 8.99 -3.69 -10.51
N ARG A 103 9.15 -4.97 -10.85
CA ARG A 103 8.80 -6.10 -9.98
C ARG A 103 9.62 -6.19 -8.70
N PHE A 104 10.80 -5.57 -8.67
CA PHE A 104 11.67 -5.54 -7.49
C PHE A 104 11.42 -4.32 -6.61
N SER A 105 10.60 -3.35 -7.05
CA SER A 105 10.28 -2.17 -6.26
C SER A 105 9.67 -2.49 -4.91
N PRO A 106 8.74 -3.46 -4.76
CA PRO A 106 8.26 -3.87 -3.44
C PRO A 106 9.38 -4.36 -2.54
N ILE A 107 10.34 -5.15 -3.05
CA ILE A 107 11.46 -5.66 -2.26
C ILE A 107 12.40 -4.52 -1.83
N ILE A 108 12.73 -3.59 -2.73
CA ILE A 108 13.58 -2.44 -2.43
C ILE A 108 12.86 -1.53 -1.43
N PHE A 109 11.58 -1.24 -1.65
CA PHE A 109 10.73 -0.50 -0.74
C PHE A 109 10.71 -1.17 0.63
N THR A 110 10.39 -2.46 0.72
CA THR A 110 10.40 -3.24 1.96
C THR A 110 11.78 -3.24 2.63
N ARG A 111 12.90 -3.29 1.89
CA ARG A 111 14.24 -3.21 2.51
C ARG A 111 14.59 -1.81 3.03
N CYS A 112 14.21 -0.76 2.31
CA CYS A 112 14.32 0.61 2.80
C CYS A 112 13.40 0.85 4.01
N MET A 113 12.26 0.15 4.03
CA MET A 113 11.21 0.27 5.03
C MET A 113 11.28 -0.76 6.16
N ASP A 114 12.15 -1.78 6.12
CA ASP A 114 12.32 -2.76 7.21
C ASP A 114 12.89 -2.09 8.47
N HIS A 115 13.44 -0.88 8.30
CA HIS A 115 13.79 0.03 9.39
C HIS A 115 12.65 0.97 9.83
N TYR A 116 11.57 1.13 9.06
CA TYR A 116 10.63 2.22 9.29
C TYR A 116 9.12 1.92 9.20
N LEU A 117 8.58 1.03 8.35
CA LEU A 117 7.15 0.58 8.28
C LEU A 117 6.87 -0.21 6.98
N ARG A 118 6.48 -1.48 7.03
CA ARG A 118 6.53 -2.41 5.87
C ARG A 118 5.61 -2.15 4.66
N GLU A 119 4.62 -1.26 4.71
CA GLU A 119 3.59 -1.14 3.64
C GLU A 119 3.06 0.30 3.46
N ASP A 120 2.30 0.52 2.37
CA ASP A 120 1.62 1.78 2.03
C ASP A 120 0.56 2.20 3.08
N ASP A 121 0.11 1.26 3.91
CA ASP A 121 -0.80 1.49 5.03
C ASP A 121 -0.17 1.04 6.35
N VAL A 122 -0.40 1.81 7.41
CA VAL A 122 -0.02 1.46 8.79
C VAL A 122 -1.28 1.19 9.59
N LEU A 123 -1.39 0.01 10.20
CA LEU A 123 -2.48 -0.32 11.12
C LEU A 123 -1.97 -0.39 12.55
N GLY A 124 -2.72 0.20 13.48
CA GLY A 124 -2.50 0.03 14.91
C GLY A 124 -3.80 -0.22 15.68
N GLY A 125 -3.64 -0.83 16.85
CA GLY A 125 -4.72 -1.20 17.74
C GLY A 125 -4.59 -0.53 19.10
N ALA A 126 -5.72 -0.25 19.74
CA ALA A 126 -5.80 0.47 20.99
C ALA A 126 -6.93 -0.06 21.89
N SER A 127 -6.82 0.27 23.18
CA SER A 127 -7.79 -0.12 24.20
C SER A 127 -9.00 0.81 24.27
N CYS A 128 -8.82 2.05 23.83
CA CYS A 128 -9.84 3.08 23.76
C CYS A 128 -9.58 4.02 22.57
N GLU A 129 -10.58 4.84 22.25
CA GLU A 129 -10.52 5.76 21.12
C GLU A 129 -9.44 6.84 21.29
N GLN A 130 -9.25 7.34 22.51
CA GLN A 130 -8.24 8.36 22.79
C GLN A 130 -6.81 7.86 22.49
N ASP A 131 -6.52 6.61 22.83
CA ASP A 131 -5.24 5.97 22.53
C ASP A 131 -5.08 5.76 21.02
N ALA A 132 -6.15 5.37 20.31
CA ALA A 132 -6.12 5.20 18.86
C ALA A 132 -5.84 6.53 18.13
N ILE A 133 -6.49 7.62 18.57
CA ILE A 133 -6.24 8.97 18.06
C ILE A 133 -4.79 9.39 18.32
N SER A 134 -4.28 9.12 19.52
CA SER A 134 -2.91 9.47 19.90
C SER A 134 -1.88 8.66 19.10
N GLY A 135 -2.13 7.35 18.92
CA GLY A 135 -1.35 6.45 18.08
C GLY A 135 -1.30 6.90 16.62
N ARG A 136 -2.46 7.23 16.04
CA ARG A 136 -2.55 7.82 14.69
C ARG A 136 -1.70 9.07 14.59
N ARG A 137 -1.88 10.04 15.50
CA ARG A 137 -1.12 11.30 15.50
C ARG A 137 0.38 11.07 15.58
N LEU A 138 0.82 10.12 16.42
CA LEU A 138 2.22 9.76 16.54
C LEU A 138 2.77 9.21 15.22
N VAL A 139 2.09 8.23 14.63
CA VAL A 139 2.50 7.62 13.35
C VAL A 139 2.52 8.66 12.23
N THR A 140 1.49 9.52 12.13
CA THR A 140 1.46 10.64 11.17
C THR A 140 2.65 11.59 11.37
N THR A 141 2.96 11.95 12.62
CA THR A 141 4.07 12.87 12.94
C THR A 141 5.42 12.25 12.57
N VAL A 142 5.62 10.97 12.90
CA VAL A 142 6.83 10.23 12.54
C VAL A 142 6.93 10.10 11.02
N GLY A 143 5.86 9.70 10.34
CA GLY A 143 5.81 9.60 8.88
C GLY A 143 6.22 10.90 8.19
N ARG A 144 5.63 12.02 8.60
CA ARG A 144 5.98 13.35 8.07
C ARG A 144 7.44 13.75 8.33
N ARG A 145 7.99 13.43 9.50
CA ARG A 145 9.41 13.67 9.82
C ARG A 145 10.35 12.88 8.90
N HIS A 146 9.90 11.73 8.39
CA HIS A 146 10.61 10.91 7.42
C HIS A 146 10.19 11.18 5.97
N HIS A 147 9.56 12.32 5.70
CA HIS A 147 9.16 12.75 4.36
C HIS A 147 8.12 11.87 3.65
N PHE A 148 7.38 11.04 4.40
CA PHE A 148 6.19 10.39 3.86
C PHE A 148 5.03 11.38 3.71
N ILE A 149 4.29 11.26 2.61
CA ILE A 149 3.04 11.97 2.40
C ILE A 149 1.96 11.15 3.12
N VAL A 150 1.27 11.76 4.07
CA VAL A 150 0.21 11.08 4.85
C VAL A 150 -1.15 11.59 4.39
N SER A 151 -2.01 10.67 3.94
CA SER A 151 -3.38 10.99 3.51
C SER A 151 -4.32 11.07 4.70
N GLU A 152 -4.62 12.28 5.18
CA GLU A 152 -5.51 12.45 6.34
C GLU A 152 -6.95 11.99 6.06
N GLU A 153 -7.40 12.11 4.81
CA GLU A 153 -8.75 11.73 4.37
C GLU A 153 -8.95 10.21 4.29
N LYS A 154 -7.90 9.47 3.91
CA LYS A 154 -7.93 7.99 3.85
C LYS A 154 -7.49 7.33 5.16
N SER A 155 -6.92 8.11 6.07
CA SER A 155 -6.56 7.65 7.41
C SER A 155 -7.80 7.54 8.29
N GLU A 156 -7.98 6.40 8.94
CA GLU A 156 -9.19 6.03 9.67
C GLU A 156 -8.90 5.89 11.18
N VAL A 157 -9.88 6.19 12.02
CA VAL A 157 -9.91 5.80 13.44
C VAL A 157 -11.30 5.28 13.73
N GLY A 158 -11.40 4.15 14.43
CA GLY A 158 -12.69 3.65 14.88
C GLY A 158 -12.68 2.20 15.31
N VAL A 159 -13.84 1.76 15.81
CA VAL A 159 -14.08 0.36 16.17
C VAL A 159 -14.06 -0.54 14.94
N ARG A 160 -14.35 0.01 13.76
CA ARG A 160 -14.33 -0.68 12.48
C ARG A 160 -13.40 0.03 11.49
N VAL A 161 -12.40 -0.68 10.97
CA VAL A 161 -11.42 -0.19 9.99
C VAL A 161 -11.15 -1.28 8.94
N THR A 162 -10.92 -0.88 7.69
CA THR A 162 -10.53 -1.82 6.62
C THR A 162 -9.03 -1.72 6.34
N PHE A 163 -8.33 -2.86 6.39
CA PHE A 163 -6.88 -2.95 6.18
C PHE A 163 -6.51 -4.22 5.40
N CYS A 164 -5.74 -4.09 4.31
CA CYS A 164 -5.36 -5.19 3.42
C CYS A 164 -6.54 -6.06 2.95
N GLY A 165 -7.74 -5.50 2.81
CA GLY A 165 -8.96 -6.25 2.48
C GLY A 165 -9.48 -7.15 3.60
N LEU A 166 -9.08 -6.89 4.85
CA LEU A 166 -9.67 -7.40 6.08
C LEU A 166 -10.51 -6.30 6.74
N ILE A 167 -11.61 -6.67 7.38
CA ILE A 167 -12.40 -5.84 8.27
C ILE A 167 -11.96 -6.16 9.70
N CYS A 168 -11.38 -5.17 10.37
CA CYS A 168 -11.14 -5.20 11.81
C CYS A 168 -12.35 -4.56 12.49
N GLN A 169 -13.08 -5.29 13.32
CA GLN A 169 -14.28 -4.79 14.01
C GLN A 169 -14.29 -5.23 15.48
N GLY A 170 -13.86 -4.34 16.36
CA GLY A 170 -13.60 -4.72 17.75
C GLY A 170 -12.72 -5.97 17.80
N LEU A 171 -13.12 -6.97 18.58
CA LEU A 171 -12.32 -8.18 18.79
C LEU A 171 -12.24 -9.11 17.57
N GLU A 172 -13.08 -8.87 16.57
CA GLU A 172 -13.20 -9.72 15.38
C GLU A 172 -12.39 -9.16 14.21
N VAL A 173 -11.77 -10.08 13.46
CA VAL A 173 -11.08 -9.76 12.20
C VAL A 173 -11.56 -10.76 11.17
N SER A 174 -12.09 -10.27 10.05
CA SER A 174 -12.65 -11.11 8.98
C SER A 174 -12.26 -10.59 7.60
N PRO A 175 -12.27 -11.42 6.54
CA PRO A 175 -12.12 -10.93 5.18
C PRO A 175 -13.21 -9.92 4.81
N ALA A 176 -12.83 -8.83 4.14
CA ALA A 176 -13.79 -7.92 3.53
C ALA A 176 -14.43 -8.64 2.34
N VAL A 177 -15.57 -9.30 2.57
CA VAL A 177 -16.33 -9.94 1.49
C VAL A 177 -16.71 -8.85 0.48
N ARG A 178 -16.08 -8.85 -0.69
CA ARG A 178 -16.65 -8.15 -1.85
C ARG A 178 -17.93 -8.90 -2.17
N ILE A 179 -19.08 -8.31 -1.84
CA ILE A 179 -20.33 -8.69 -2.48
C ILE A 179 -20.13 -8.38 -3.96
N THR A 180 -19.68 -9.36 -4.74
CA THR A 180 -19.91 -9.36 -6.17
C THR A 180 -21.42 -9.39 -6.32
N ALA A 181 -22.00 -8.25 -6.69
CA ALA A 181 -23.38 -8.21 -7.13
C ALA A 181 -23.56 -9.24 -8.26
N PRO A 182 -24.64 -10.02 -8.26
CA PRO A 182 -24.94 -10.98 -9.32
C PRO A 182 -25.07 -10.30 -10.69
#